data_AF-A0A2V8ZNA6-F1
#
_entry.id   AF-A0A2V8ZNA6-F1
#
_cell.length_a   1.000
_cell.length_b   1.000
_cell.length_c   1.000
_cell.angle_alpha   90.00
_cell.angle_beta   90.00
_cell.angle_gamma   90.00
#
_symmetry.space_group_name_H-M   'P 1'
#
loop_
_entity.id
_entity.type
_entity.pdbx_description
1 polymer ?
#
loop_
_entity_poly.entity_id
_entity_poly.type
_entity_poly.pdbx_seq_one_letter_code
_entity_poly.pdbx_strand_id
1 'polypeptide(L)'
;MSLALLLPILLSGAPVVAQRGHRPPSIDDRVKVLAKKLDLNETQQAAVKKILEQRQQETLRLRLDSSITGSVRIERFRALQDDTVERIRAVLNEEQRKKYDPLAPRRIQPAPEQRSVEDWIKATTPH
;
A
#
# COMPACT_ATOMS: atom_id res chain seq x y z
N MET A 1 32.45 55.82 11.98
CA MET A 1 32.23 55.50 13.39
C MET A 1 30.77 55.76 13.73
N SER A 2 29.92 54.73 13.73
CA SER A 2 28.66 54.72 14.49
C SER A 2 28.20 53.27 14.60
N LEU A 3 28.36 52.76 15.81
CA LEU A 3 27.97 51.44 16.28
C LEU A 3 26.45 51.45 16.48
N ALA A 4 25.71 50.60 15.78
CA ALA A 4 24.28 50.40 16.01
C ALA A 4 24.05 49.08 16.77
N LEU A 5 23.76 49.26 18.06
CA LEU A 5 23.01 48.42 19.00
C LEU A 5 22.86 46.92 18.72
N LEU A 6 23.54 46.15 19.57
CA LEU A 6 23.24 44.78 19.94
C LEU A 6 22.07 44.80 20.95
N LEU A 7 20.93 44.19 20.60
CA LEU A 7 19.79 44.00 21.49
C LEU A 7 19.61 42.48 21.71
N PRO A 8 19.71 41.97 22.94
CA PRO A 8 19.65 40.54 23.21
C PRO A 8 18.20 40.07 23.19
N ILE A 9 17.87 39.12 22.32
CA ILE A 9 16.59 38.42 22.36
C ILE A 9 16.72 37.26 23.35
N LEU A 10 16.15 37.45 24.55
CA LEU A 10 15.80 36.40 25.48
C LEU A 10 14.27 36.37 25.58
N LEU A 11 13.61 35.37 24.97
CA LEU A 11 12.58 34.57 25.64
C LEU A 11 12.03 33.45 24.76
N SER A 12 11.69 32.36 25.45
CA SER A 12 10.68 31.36 25.09
C SER A 12 11.18 30.11 24.36
N GLY A 13 11.63 29.15 25.17
CA GLY A 13 11.58 27.75 24.81
C GLY A 13 10.12 27.33 24.63
N ALA A 14 9.61 27.46 23.41
CA ALA A 14 8.40 26.75 23.02
C ALA A 14 8.71 25.24 23.08
N PRO A 15 7.86 24.40 23.72
CA PRO A 15 8.02 22.97 23.60
C PRO A 15 7.91 22.64 22.12
N VAL A 16 8.99 22.10 21.54
CA VAL A 16 8.91 21.39 20.28
C VAL A 16 7.91 20.28 20.54
N VAL A 17 6.67 20.48 20.09
CA VAL A 17 5.65 19.44 20.05
C VAL A 17 6.29 18.35 19.21
N ALA A 18 6.74 17.28 19.86
CA ALA A 18 7.30 16.13 19.22
C ALA A 18 6.24 15.63 18.23
N GLN A 19 6.43 15.94 16.95
CA GLN A 19 5.63 15.38 15.89
C GLN A 19 5.82 13.88 16.01
N ARG A 20 4.81 13.17 16.53
CA ARG A 20 4.77 11.71 16.54
C ARG A 20 4.72 11.29 15.08
N GLY A 21 5.89 11.19 14.45
CA GLY A 21 6.03 10.70 13.10
C GLY A 21 5.38 9.33 13.03
N HIS A 22 4.33 9.21 12.22
CA HIS A 22 3.65 7.94 12.01
C HIS A 22 4.59 7.03 11.22
N ARG A 23 5.45 6.28 11.93
CA ARG A 23 6.32 5.31 11.31
C ARG A 23 5.43 4.27 10.60
N PRO A 24 5.71 3.95 9.33
CA PRO A 24 4.96 2.90 8.65
C PRO A 24 5.11 1.58 9.43
N PRO A 25 4.03 0.78 9.57
CA PRO A 25 4.07 -0.47 10.33
C PRO A 25 5.10 -1.44 9.73
N SER A 26 5.84 -2.13 10.61
CA SER A 26 6.80 -3.15 10.20
C SER A 26 6.12 -4.38 9.61
N ILE A 27 6.91 -5.31 9.03
CA ILE A 27 6.37 -6.59 8.55
C ILE A 27 5.79 -7.39 9.71
N ASP A 28 6.49 -7.45 10.84
CA ASP A 28 6.02 -8.17 12.03
C ASP A 28 4.72 -7.56 12.58
N ASP A 29 4.58 -6.23 12.58
CA ASP A 29 3.33 -5.57 12.98
C ASP A 29 2.16 -5.97 12.06
N ARG A 30 2.41 -6.05 10.74
CA ARG A 30 1.41 -6.47 9.76
C ARG A 30 1.01 -7.92 9.94
N VAL A 31 1.98 -8.81 10.17
CA VAL A 31 1.72 -10.22 10.46
C VAL A 31 0.90 -10.35 11.74
N LYS A 32 1.25 -9.62 12.80
CA LYS A 32 0.51 -9.61 14.07
C LYS A 32 -0.94 -9.16 13.90
N VAL A 33 -1.19 -8.13 13.08
CA VAL A 33 -2.55 -7.67 12.78
C VAL A 33 -3.34 -8.73 12.00
N LEU A 34 -2.75 -9.35 10.98
CA LEU A 34 -3.41 -10.41 10.22
C LEU A 34 -3.65 -11.66 11.08
N ALA A 35 -2.68 -12.03 11.92
CA ALA A 35 -2.79 -13.13 12.86
C ALA A 35 -3.99 -12.95 13.80
N LYS A 36 -4.16 -11.75 14.35
CA LYS A 36 -5.29 -11.43 15.22
C LYS A 36 -6.63 -11.40 14.48
N LYS A 37 -6.67 -10.89 13.25
CA LYS A 37 -7.92 -10.75 12.48
C LYS A 37 -8.41 -12.07 11.89
N LEU A 38 -7.48 -12.95 11.55
CA LEU A 38 -7.75 -14.19 10.82
C LEU A 38 -7.46 -15.44 11.68
N ASP A 39 -7.14 -15.27 12.96
CA ASP A 39 -6.81 -16.38 13.86
C ASP A 39 -5.72 -17.31 13.25
N LEU A 40 -4.63 -16.73 12.76
CA LEU A 40 -3.58 -17.49 12.07
C LEU A 40 -2.75 -18.31 13.06
N ASN A 41 -2.53 -19.58 12.75
CA ASN A 41 -1.56 -20.40 13.49
C ASN A 41 -0.11 -20.04 13.14
N GLU A 42 0.86 -20.56 13.89
CA GLU A 42 2.28 -20.22 13.73
C GLU A 42 2.83 -20.51 12.33
N THR A 43 2.41 -21.63 11.73
CA THR A 43 2.83 -22.00 10.36
C THR A 43 2.30 -21.00 9.34
N GLN A 44 1.04 -20.60 9.46
CA GLN A 44 0.42 -19.59 8.60
C GLN A 44 1.07 -18.22 8.79
N GLN A 45 1.39 -17.83 10.03
CA GLN A 45 2.08 -16.57 10.33
C GLN A 45 3.46 -16.52 9.67
N ALA A 46 4.25 -17.60 9.75
CA ALA A 46 5.56 -17.69 9.11
C ALA A 46 5.44 -17.61 7.57
N ALA A 47 4.46 -18.30 6.99
CA ALA A 47 4.21 -18.24 5.54
C ALA A 47 3.79 -16.83 5.08
N VAL A 48 2.87 -16.18 5.81
CA VAL A 48 2.44 -14.80 5.53
C VAL A 48 3.61 -13.82 5.67
N LYS A 49 4.45 -13.97 6.70
CA LYS A 49 5.66 -13.15 6.87
C LYS A 49 6.56 -13.22 5.64
N LYS A 50 6.88 -14.43 5.18
CA LYS A 50 7.71 -14.65 3.99
C LYS A 50 7.12 -14.01 2.74
N ILE A 51 5.79 -14.10 2.55
CA ILE A 51 5.10 -13.45 1.42
C ILE A 51 5.25 -11.93 1.48
N LEU A 52 5.07 -11.33 2.67
CA LEU A 52 5.19 -9.88 2.86
C LEU A 52 6.62 -9.37 2.69
N GLU A 53 7.63 -10.14 3.11
CA GLU A 53 9.05 -9.84 2.89
C GLU A 53 9.39 -9.83 1.39
N GLN A 54 8.96 -10.86 0.66
CA GLN A 54 9.16 -10.93 -0.79
C GLN A 54 8.47 -9.77 -1.51
N ARG A 55 7.22 -9.46 -1.15
CA ARG A 55 6.52 -8.28 -1.70
C ARG A 55 7.30 -6.99 -1.42
N GLN A 56 7.87 -6.84 -0.23
CA GLN A 56 8.66 -5.64 0.11
C GLN A 56 9.90 -5.52 -0.78
N GLN A 57 10.61 -6.63 -1.01
CA GLN A 57 11.78 -6.65 -1.89
C GLN A 57 11.41 -6.31 -3.34
N GLU A 58 10.37 -6.93 -3.90
CA GLU A 58 9.89 -6.62 -5.25
C GLU A 58 9.39 -5.17 -5.37
N THR A 59 8.78 -4.64 -4.31
CA THR A 59 8.36 -3.24 -4.27
C THR A 59 9.55 -2.29 -4.36
N LEU A 60 10.63 -2.58 -3.65
CA LEU A 60 11.87 -1.80 -3.73
C LEU A 60 12.50 -1.91 -5.10
N ARG A 61 12.56 -3.12 -5.67
CA ARG A 61 13.07 -3.36 -7.02
C ARG A 61 12.32 -2.54 -8.08
N LEU A 62 10.98 -2.62 -8.11
CA LEU A 62 10.15 -1.87 -9.05
C LEU A 62 10.28 -0.35 -8.88
N ARG A 63 10.50 0.11 -7.65
CA ARG A 63 10.70 1.54 -7.36
C ARG A 63 12.04 2.05 -7.89
N LEU A 64 13.10 1.25 -7.75
CA LEU A 64 14.45 1.61 -8.14
C LEU A 64 14.75 1.34 -9.62
N ASP A 65 13.91 0.57 -10.30
CA ASP A 65 14.04 0.28 -11.72
C ASP A 65 13.75 1.53 -12.58
N SER A 66 14.82 2.14 -13.08
CA SER A 66 14.78 3.30 -13.97
C SER A 66 14.55 2.93 -15.44
N SER A 67 14.59 1.65 -15.79
CA SER A 67 14.40 1.17 -17.17
C SER A 67 12.93 1.13 -17.60
N ILE A 68 12.00 1.21 -16.64
CA ILE A 68 10.56 1.15 -16.89
C ILE A 68 9.88 2.52 -16.75
N THR A 69 8.89 2.75 -17.61
CA THR A 69 8.03 3.94 -17.56
C THR A 69 7.13 3.91 -16.32
N GLY A 70 6.57 5.08 -15.96
CA GLY A 70 5.64 5.19 -14.83
C GLY A 70 4.40 4.32 -14.98
N SER A 71 3.82 4.23 -16.18
CA SER A 71 2.63 3.40 -16.45
C SER A 71 2.91 1.91 -16.27
N VAL A 72 4.00 1.41 -16.84
CA VAL A 72 4.44 0.02 -16.68
C VAL A 72 4.74 -0.28 -15.21
N ARG A 73 5.36 0.66 -14.49
CA ARG A 73 5.60 0.51 -13.05
C ARG A 73 4.30 0.37 -12.27
N ILE A 74 3.29 1.18 -12.55
CA ILE A 74 1.97 1.10 -11.90
C ILE A 74 1.30 -0.25 -12.19
N GLU A 75 1.34 -0.71 -13.44
CA GLU A 75 0.81 -2.02 -13.83
C GLU A 75 1.50 -3.16 -13.07
N ARG A 76 2.83 -3.16 -13.02
CA ARG A 76 3.59 -4.15 -12.24
C ARG A 76 3.29 -4.09 -10.74
N PHE A 77 3.07 -2.90 -10.18
CA PHE A 77 2.64 -2.78 -8.78
C PHE A 77 1.24 -3.36 -8.54
N ARG A 78 0.32 -3.20 -9.47
CA ARG A 78 -1.02 -3.81 -9.39
C ARG A 78 -0.91 -5.33 -9.45
N ALA A 79 -0.17 -5.87 -10.42
CA ALA A 79 0.07 -7.30 -10.54
C ALA A 79 0.72 -7.88 -9.27
N LEU A 80 1.73 -7.19 -8.72
CA LEU A 80 2.37 -7.59 -7.45
C LEU A 80 1.38 -7.59 -6.28
N GLN A 81 0.46 -6.62 -6.23
CA GLN A 81 -0.58 -6.57 -5.21
C GLN A 81 -1.54 -7.76 -5.33
N ASP A 82 -2.01 -8.05 -6.54
CA ASP A 82 -2.97 -9.14 -6.79
C ASP A 82 -2.34 -10.51 -6.51
N ASP A 83 -1.09 -10.72 -6.94
CA ASP A 83 -0.31 -11.91 -6.61
C ASP A 83 -0.14 -12.08 -5.08
N THR A 84 0.21 -10.99 -4.38
CA THR A 84 0.34 -11.06 -2.91
C THR A 84 -0.97 -11.45 -2.24
N VAL A 85 -2.10 -10.92 -2.71
CA VAL A 85 -3.43 -11.29 -2.17
C VAL A 85 -3.71 -12.78 -2.40
N GLU A 86 -3.45 -13.31 -3.60
CA GLU A 86 -3.65 -14.73 -3.88
C GLU A 86 -2.75 -15.63 -3.03
N ARG A 87 -1.48 -15.27 -2.91
CA ARG A 87 -0.51 -16.05 -2.13
C ARG A 87 -0.88 -16.08 -0.65
N ILE A 88 -1.36 -14.98 -0.08
CA ILE A 88 -1.89 -14.97 1.28
C ILE A 88 -3.13 -15.85 1.37
N ARG A 89 -4.09 -15.69 0.44
CA ARG A 89 -5.34 -16.44 0.41
C ARG A 89 -5.14 -17.96 0.32
N ALA A 90 -4.12 -18.42 -0.40
CA ALA A 90 -3.76 -19.83 -0.53
C ALA A 90 -3.24 -20.46 0.77
N VAL A 91 -2.73 -19.67 1.71
CA VAL A 91 -2.27 -20.14 3.05
C VAL A 91 -3.44 -20.29 4.02
N LEU A 92 -4.59 -19.68 3.72
CA LEU A 92 -5.75 -19.61 4.59
C LEU A 92 -6.70 -20.78 4.35
N ASN A 93 -7.34 -21.25 5.43
CA ASN A 93 -8.49 -22.14 5.33
C ASN A 93 -9.76 -21.35 4.92
N GLU A 94 -10.87 -22.07 4.68
CA GLU A 94 -12.09 -21.44 4.18
C GLU A 94 -12.65 -20.34 5.10
N GLU A 95 -12.73 -20.59 6.40
CA GLU A 95 -13.26 -19.62 7.38
C GLU A 95 -12.39 -18.36 7.46
N GLN A 96 -11.07 -18.53 7.37
CA GLN A 96 -10.13 -17.41 7.33
C GLN A 96 -10.22 -16.62 6.03
N ARG A 97 -10.44 -17.29 4.89
CA ARG A 97 -10.65 -16.62 3.59
C ARG A 97 -11.89 -15.72 3.62
N LYS A 98 -12.99 -16.18 4.21
CA LYS A 98 -14.20 -15.36 4.39
C LYS A 98 -13.93 -14.06 5.16
N LYS A 99 -13.03 -14.11 6.16
CA LYS A 99 -12.59 -12.91 6.91
C LYS A 99 -11.60 -12.05 6.12
N TYR A 100 -10.76 -12.66 5.28
CA TYR A 100 -9.69 -11.98 4.55
C TYR A 100 -10.17 -11.26 3.29
N ASP A 101 -11.02 -11.89 2.49
CA ASP A 101 -11.51 -11.36 1.21
C ASP A 101 -12.07 -9.92 1.30
N PRO A 102 -12.84 -9.51 2.33
CA PRO A 102 -13.30 -8.11 2.47
C PRO A 102 -12.21 -7.14 2.97
N LEU A 103 -11.14 -7.64 3.59
CA LEU A 103 -10.01 -6.83 4.07
C LEU A 103 -8.92 -6.68 3.00
N ALA A 104 -8.88 -7.58 2.03
CA ALA A 104 -7.91 -7.56 0.95
C ALA A 104 -8.09 -6.28 0.12
N PRO A 105 -6.99 -5.67 -0.36
CA PRO A 105 -7.07 -4.60 -1.34
C PRO A 105 -7.96 -5.04 -2.49
N ARG A 106 -8.94 -4.20 -2.85
CA ARG A 106 -9.84 -4.51 -3.96
C ARG A 106 -8.99 -4.78 -5.19
N ARG A 107 -9.16 -5.98 -5.76
CA ARG A 107 -8.63 -6.28 -7.09
C ARG A 107 -9.25 -5.29 -8.04
N ILE A 108 -8.41 -4.40 -8.55
CA ILE A 108 -8.79 -3.56 -9.67
C ILE A 108 -8.71 -4.51 -10.87
N GLN A 109 -9.77 -5.28 -11.08
CA GLN A 109 -9.99 -5.86 -12.39
C GLN A 109 -9.99 -4.69 -13.37
N PRO A 110 -9.33 -4.79 -14.54
CA PRO A 110 -9.57 -3.83 -15.60
C PRO A 110 -11.08 -3.75 -15.72
N ALA A 111 -11.62 -2.55 -15.57
CA ALA A 111 -13.07 -2.38 -15.57
C ALA A 111 -13.59 -3.14 -16.80
N PRO A 112 -14.60 -4.03 -16.66
CA PRO A 112 -15.22 -4.62 -17.84
C PRO A 112 -15.62 -3.43 -18.69
N GLU A 113 -15.00 -3.34 -19.86
CA GLU A 113 -15.05 -2.26 -20.84
C GLU A 113 -16.17 -1.29 -20.51
N GLN A 114 -15.87 -0.23 -19.75
CA GLN A 114 -16.88 0.73 -19.32
C GLN A 114 -17.32 1.47 -20.58
N ARG A 115 -18.36 0.94 -21.25
CA ARG A 115 -18.99 1.45 -22.49
C ARG A 115 -17.97 1.96 -23.49
N SER A 116 -17.65 1.13 -24.48
CA SER A 116 -16.78 1.53 -25.58
C SER A 116 -17.20 2.90 -26.11
N VAL A 117 -16.23 3.65 -26.64
CA VAL A 117 -16.50 4.98 -27.21
C VAL A 117 -17.61 4.89 -28.28
N GLU A 118 -17.68 3.74 -28.93
CA GLU A 118 -18.71 3.39 -29.90
C GLU A 118 -20.13 3.33 -29.30
N ASP A 119 -20.29 2.91 -28.04
CA ASP A 119 -21.58 2.78 -27.38
C ASP A 119 -22.18 4.15 -27.02
N TRP A 120 -21.37 5.14 -26.65
CA TRP A 120 -21.89 6.50 -26.43
C TRP A 120 -22.20 7.20 -27.76
N ILE A 121 -21.39 6.99 -28.81
CA ILE A 121 -21.66 7.56 -30.13
C ILE A 121 -22.96 7.00 -30.72
N LYS A 122 -23.21 5.69 -30.57
CA LYS A 122 -24.49 5.08 -30.98
C LYS A 122 -25.67 5.60 -30.17
N ALA A 123 -25.51 5.83 -28.87
CA ALA A 123 -26.61 6.33 -28.03
C ALA A 123 -27.02 7.79 -28.31
N THR A 124 -26.14 8.60 -28.92
CA THR A 124 -26.43 10.02 -29.22
C THR A 124 -26.82 10.26 -30.68
N THR A 125 -26.82 9.24 -31.54
CA THR A 125 -27.16 9.40 -32.96
C THR A 125 -28.67 9.17 -33.15
N PRO A 126 -29.45 10.18 -33.56
CA PRO A 126 -30.85 9.98 -33.90
C PRO A 126 -30.96 9.16 -35.20
N HIS A 127 -31.86 8.18 -35.20
CA HIS A 127 -32.22 7.38 -36.38
C HIS A 127 -32.85 8.23 -37.49
#